data_AF-A0A401MWL7-F1
#
_entry.id   AF-A0A401MWL7-F1
#
_cell.length_a   1.000
_cell.length_b   1.000
_cell.length_c   1.000
_cell.angle_alpha   90.00
_cell.angle_beta   90.00
_cell.angle_gamma   90.00
#
_symmetry.space_group_name_H-M   'P 1'
#
loop_
_entity.id
_entity.type
_entity.pdbx_description
1 polymer ?
#
loop_
_entity_poly.entity_id
_entity_poly.type
_entity_poly.pdbx_seq_one_letter_code
_entity_poly.pdbx_strand_id
1 'polypeptide(L)'
;MVGGELLSSQRWYWAVLTCWIVFLNTASTGEILVKGYRRLVGTVLGVVAGIVLAGLVGQHTWTAFALVLVFVFAMFYTAPLSYTLMSFFVTAALGLLYTLLHTYSLSVLLLRVEETALGAACGVVAAAFVLPVRTDRRTNDLLVTVLERLADVTEQAVDQLSGGPPADLLDQARDLDQALADLRAATQPLTHPITPLRARRDTARYVVALLETCAYHARSLAATAELLPTHPSIAADPRLRRAGRRIAHNIGAISAHVADEHADVGIETGSSIAALLEPDLPGTPRYGRITDRVLRHLQRLDESVAGLARPLGVPAAARRR
;
A
#
# COMPACT_ATOMS: atom_id res chain seq x y z
N MET A 1 27.78 -18.11 5.29
CA MET A 1 28.53 -19.35 5.59
C MET A 1 29.49 -19.16 6.77
N VAL A 2 30.17 -18.02 6.93
CA VAL A 2 31.18 -17.83 8.01
C VAL A 2 30.61 -17.64 9.43
N GLY A 3 29.36 -17.17 9.59
CA GLY A 3 28.78 -16.90 10.93
C GLY A 3 28.28 -18.13 11.72
N GLY A 4 28.17 -19.30 11.10
CA GLY A 4 27.58 -20.49 11.73
C GLY A 4 28.58 -21.40 12.47
N GLU A 5 29.87 -21.29 12.17
CA GLU A 5 30.90 -22.16 12.72
C GLU A 5 31.36 -21.75 14.13
N LEU A 6 31.01 -20.54 14.59
CA LEU A 6 31.43 -20.02 15.88
C LEU A 6 30.53 -20.41 17.06
N LEU A 7 29.36 -21.03 16.83
CA LEU A 7 28.42 -21.35 17.93
C LEU A 7 28.23 -22.85 18.23
N SER A 8 28.20 -23.78 17.26
CA SER A 8 28.16 -25.22 17.55
C SER A 8 28.16 -26.08 16.27
N SER A 9 29.10 -27.01 16.16
CA SER A 9 29.28 -27.93 15.02
C SER A 9 28.13 -28.93 14.79
N GLN A 10 27.09 -28.98 15.63
CA GLN A 10 26.02 -29.99 15.56
C GLN A 10 24.64 -29.51 15.08
N ARG A 11 24.40 -28.19 14.91
CA ARG A 11 23.02 -27.67 14.71
C ARG A 11 22.84 -26.71 13.53
N TRP A 12 23.81 -26.63 12.63
CA TRP A 12 23.78 -25.79 11.44
C TRP A 12 22.54 -26.00 10.56
N TYR A 13 21.97 -27.21 10.56
CA TYR A 13 20.76 -27.53 9.79
C TYR A 13 19.50 -26.78 10.27
N TRP A 14 19.39 -26.41 11.55
CA TRP A 14 18.26 -25.61 12.06
C TRP A 14 18.33 -24.15 11.61
N ALA A 15 19.53 -23.59 11.54
CA ALA A 15 19.78 -22.26 10.97
C ALA A 15 19.48 -22.23 9.46
N VAL A 16 19.83 -23.31 8.74
CA VAL A 16 19.52 -23.44 7.31
C VAL A 16 18.02 -23.67 7.09
N LEU A 17 17.35 -24.48 7.91
CA LEU A 17 15.91 -24.74 7.81
C LEU A 17 15.07 -23.51 8.18
N THR A 18 15.49 -22.73 9.18
CA THR A 18 14.86 -21.45 9.52
C THR A 18 15.00 -20.46 8.38
N CYS A 19 16.19 -20.34 7.80
CA CYS A 19 16.45 -19.51 6.62
C CYS A 19 15.59 -19.98 5.43
N TRP A 20 15.58 -21.29 5.14
CA TRP A 20 14.80 -21.87 4.05
C TRP A 20 13.29 -21.67 4.23
N ILE A 21 12.74 -21.84 5.43
CA ILE A 21 11.31 -21.62 5.72
C ILE A 21 10.93 -20.13 5.62
N VAL A 22 11.84 -19.22 5.93
CA VAL A 22 11.61 -17.77 5.74
C VAL A 22 11.65 -17.39 4.25
N PHE A 23 12.46 -18.09 3.45
CA PHE A 23 12.57 -17.89 2.00
C PHE A 23 11.51 -18.66 1.18
N LEU A 24 11.00 -19.80 1.66
CA LEU A 24 9.94 -20.54 1.01
C LEU A 24 8.63 -19.76 1.12
N ASN A 25 8.03 -19.50 -0.04
CA ASN A 25 6.69 -18.95 -0.16
C ASN A 25 6.56 -17.46 0.24
N THR A 26 7.53 -16.61 -0.13
CA THR A 26 7.44 -15.16 0.13
C THR A 26 7.66 -14.31 -1.12
N ALA A 27 6.64 -13.52 -1.48
CA ALA A 27 6.65 -12.65 -2.65
C ALA A 27 6.95 -11.16 -2.30
N SER A 28 7.08 -10.80 -1.02
CA SER A 28 7.42 -9.41 -0.63
C SER A 28 8.17 -9.28 0.71
N THR A 29 8.99 -8.23 0.81
CA THR A 29 9.78 -7.85 2.01
C THR A 29 8.92 -7.69 3.27
N GLY A 30 7.66 -7.23 3.14
CA GLY A 30 6.74 -7.08 4.26
C GLY A 30 6.24 -8.42 4.82
N GLU A 31 6.06 -9.42 3.97
CA GLU A 31 5.61 -10.74 4.37
C GLU A 31 6.72 -11.54 5.10
N ILE A 32 7.99 -11.38 4.69
CA ILE A 32 9.16 -11.87 5.45
C ILE A 32 9.20 -11.27 6.85
N LEU A 33 8.96 -9.95 6.96
CA LEU A 33 8.99 -9.24 8.24
C LEU A 33 7.89 -9.72 9.19
N VAL A 34 6.67 -9.89 8.67
CA VAL A 34 5.51 -10.36 9.46
C VAL A 34 5.70 -11.82 9.87
N LYS A 35 6.19 -12.69 8.98
CA LYS A 35 6.50 -14.09 9.31
C LYS A 35 7.59 -14.19 10.37
N GLY A 36 8.67 -13.39 10.23
CA GLY A 36 9.76 -13.31 11.20
C GLY A 36 9.31 -12.86 12.59
N TYR A 37 8.50 -11.79 12.67
CA TYR A 37 7.97 -11.29 13.93
C TYR A 37 7.02 -12.29 14.61
N ARG A 38 6.08 -12.89 13.84
CA ARG A 38 5.17 -13.91 14.37
C ARG A 38 5.91 -15.12 14.90
N ARG A 39 7.00 -15.52 14.24
CA ARG A 39 7.88 -16.59 14.70
C ARG A 39 8.55 -16.24 16.01
N LEU A 40 9.11 -15.02 16.10
CA LEU A 40 9.78 -14.53 17.31
C LEU A 40 8.82 -14.55 18.50
N VAL A 41 7.63 -13.95 18.35
CA VAL A 41 6.61 -13.89 19.41
C VAL A 41 6.15 -15.29 19.81
N GLY A 42 5.85 -16.16 18.85
CA GLY A 42 5.45 -17.55 19.14
C GLY A 42 6.54 -18.33 19.87
N THR A 43 7.80 -18.13 19.50
CA THR A 43 8.94 -18.80 20.14
C THR A 43 9.14 -18.29 21.56
N VAL A 44 9.12 -16.96 21.79
CA VAL A 44 9.24 -16.38 23.14
C VAL A 44 8.11 -16.87 24.06
N LEU A 45 6.86 -16.81 23.59
CA LEU A 45 5.72 -17.31 24.37
C LEU A 45 5.83 -18.81 24.64
N GLY A 46 6.28 -19.60 23.67
CA GLY A 46 6.44 -21.05 23.80
C GLY A 46 7.57 -21.41 24.78
N VAL A 47 8.65 -20.64 24.82
CA VAL A 47 9.72 -20.76 25.81
C VAL A 47 9.20 -20.48 27.22
N VAL A 48 8.48 -19.37 27.41
CA VAL A 48 7.88 -19.02 28.71
C VAL A 48 6.91 -20.09 29.17
N ALA A 49 6.01 -20.54 28.29
CA ALA A 49 5.07 -21.62 28.58
C ALA A 49 5.80 -22.93 28.90
N GLY A 50 6.86 -23.27 28.16
CA GLY A 50 7.69 -24.45 28.42
C GLY A 50 8.34 -24.43 29.80
N ILE A 51 8.84 -23.27 30.25
CA ILE A 51 9.45 -23.10 31.59
C ILE A 51 8.38 -23.26 32.68
N VAL A 52 7.23 -22.57 32.53
CA VAL A 52 6.14 -22.63 33.51
C VAL A 52 5.58 -24.04 33.62
N LEU A 53 5.35 -24.72 32.49
CA LEU A 53 4.82 -26.08 32.46
C LEU A 53 5.81 -27.10 32.99
N ALA A 54 7.10 -26.97 32.70
CA ALA A 54 8.11 -27.85 33.28
C ALA A 54 8.21 -27.69 34.80
N GLY A 55 8.13 -26.45 35.31
CA GLY A 55 8.09 -26.18 36.75
C GLY A 55 6.84 -26.74 37.43
N LEU A 56 5.67 -26.65 36.77
CA LEU A 56 4.40 -27.17 37.30
C LEU A 56 4.29 -28.69 37.25
N VAL A 57 4.85 -29.32 36.21
CA VAL A 57 4.77 -30.78 36.00
C VAL A 57 5.79 -31.53 36.85
N GLY A 58 6.93 -30.93 37.17
CA GLY A 58 7.94 -31.53 38.04
C GLY A 58 8.42 -32.89 37.52
N GLN A 59 8.48 -33.91 38.39
CA GLN A 59 8.94 -35.26 38.06
C GLN A 59 7.82 -36.21 37.58
N HIS A 60 6.61 -35.71 37.30
CA HIS A 60 5.49 -36.55 36.88
C HIS A 60 5.56 -36.88 35.37
N THR A 61 6.39 -37.87 35.03
CA THR A 61 6.74 -38.29 33.66
C THR A 61 5.51 -38.56 32.77
N TRP A 62 4.46 -39.19 33.30
CA TRP A 62 3.24 -39.50 32.54
C TRP A 62 2.46 -38.23 32.14
N THR A 63 2.41 -37.23 33.03
CA THR A 63 1.72 -35.97 32.75
C THR A 63 2.47 -35.14 31.72
N ALA A 64 3.81 -35.09 31.80
CA ALA A 64 4.65 -34.46 30.79
C ALA A 64 4.48 -35.12 29.41
N PHE A 65 4.45 -36.46 29.35
CA PHE A 65 4.28 -37.20 28.10
C PHE A 65 2.92 -36.92 27.44
N ALA A 66 1.83 -36.92 28.22
CA ALA A 66 0.50 -36.56 27.72
C ALA A 66 0.45 -35.13 27.19
N LEU A 67 1.08 -34.18 27.89
CA LEU A 67 1.13 -32.77 27.50
C LEU A 67 1.91 -32.56 26.19
N VAL A 68 3.01 -33.29 25.99
CA VAL A 68 3.76 -33.30 24.72
C VAL A 68 2.85 -33.77 23.58
N LEU A 69 2.09 -34.84 23.77
CA LEU A 69 1.18 -35.35 22.74
C LEU A 69 0.11 -34.31 22.36
N VAL A 70 -0.46 -33.63 23.35
CA VAL A 70 -1.44 -32.55 23.15
C VAL A 70 -0.82 -31.38 22.38
N PHE A 71 0.42 -30.98 22.68
CA PHE A 71 1.08 -29.91 21.95
C PHE A 71 1.50 -30.29 20.54
N VAL A 72 1.90 -31.54 20.30
CA VAL A 72 2.13 -32.05 18.94
C VAL A 72 0.83 -32.00 18.13
N PHE A 73 -0.28 -32.44 18.72
CA PHE A 73 -1.60 -32.33 18.08
C PHE A 73 -1.98 -30.88 17.79
N ALA A 74 -1.84 -29.99 18.78
CA ALA A 74 -2.16 -28.57 18.64
C ALA A 74 -1.27 -27.87 17.60
N MET A 75 0.00 -28.26 17.50
CA MET A 75 0.92 -27.80 16.46
C MET A 75 0.39 -28.14 15.06
N PHE A 76 0.05 -29.40 14.79
CA PHE A 76 -0.45 -29.81 13.47
C PHE A 76 -1.83 -29.21 13.16
N TYR A 77 -2.69 -29.09 14.17
CA TYR A 77 -4.00 -28.47 14.04
C TYR A 77 -3.89 -26.98 13.69
N THR A 78 -2.95 -26.26 14.30
CA THR A 78 -2.79 -24.81 14.10
C THR A 78 -1.86 -24.42 12.97
N ALA A 79 -1.11 -25.37 12.40
CA ALA A 79 -0.24 -25.15 11.24
C ALA A 79 -0.92 -24.41 10.07
N PRO A 80 -2.14 -24.77 9.63
CA PRO A 80 -2.84 -24.03 8.56
C PRO A 80 -3.54 -22.74 9.03
N LEU A 81 -3.77 -22.57 10.34
CA LEU A 81 -4.58 -21.46 10.89
C LEU A 81 -3.73 -20.25 11.32
N SER A 82 -2.58 -20.50 11.97
CA SER A 82 -1.73 -19.43 12.48
C SER A 82 -0.31 -19.91 12.75
N TYR A 83 0.62 -19.33 11.99
CA TYR A 83 2.05 -19.57 12.14
C TYR A 83 2.57 -19.26 13.56
N THR A 84 1.99 -18.27 14.24
CA THR A 84 2.35 -17.92 15.63
C THR A 84 2.00 -19.04 16.60
N LEU A 85 0.79 -19.61 16.49
CA LEU A 85 0.35 -20.70 17.35
C LEU A 85 1.14 -21.98 17.07
N MET A 86 1.41 -22.28 15.80
CA MET A 86 2.26 -23.41 15.43
C MET A 86 3.65 -23.28 16.07
N SER A 87 4.31 -22.12 15.94
CA SER A 87 5.64 -21.88 16.51
C SER A 87 5.63 -21.95 18.04
N PHE A 88 4.55 -21.49 18.69
CA PHE A 88 4.35 -21.61 20.13
C PHE A 88 4.29 -23.08 20.58
N PHE A 89 3.42 -23.88 19.99
CA PHE A 89 3.23 -25.27 20.39
C PHE A 89 4.47 -26.13 20.11
N VAL A 90 5.16 -25.89 18.99
CA VAL A 90 6.47 -26.52 18.69
C VAL A 90 7.46 -26.26 19.82
N THR A 91 7.61 -24.99 20.20
CA THR A 91 8.63 -24.56 21.16
C THR A 91 8.30 -25.06 22.57
N ALA A 92 7.01 -25.02 22.96
CA ALA A 92 6.55 -25.54 24.23
C ALA A 92 6.70 -27.07 24.33
N ALA A 93 6.36 -27.81 23.26
CA ALA A 93 6.54 -29.26 23.19
C ALA A 93 8.02 -29.65 23.33
N LEU A 94 8.92 -28.92 22.66
CA LEU A 94 10.36 -29.11 22.78
C LEU A 94 10.85 -28.87 24.21
N GLY A 95 10.38 -27.80 24.87
CA GLY A 95 10.72 -27.53 26.28
C GLY A 95 10.32 -28.69 27.22
N LEU A 96 9.12 -29.23 27.07
CA LEU A 96 8.64 -30.38 27.84
C LEU A 96 9.44 -31.65 27.54
N LEU A 97 9.76 -31.90 26.27
CA LEU A 97 10.56 -33.06 25.86
C LEU A 97 11.96 -33.02 26.50
N TYR A 98 12.61 -31.86 26.56
CA TYR A 98 13.91 -31.73 27.25
C TYR A 98 13.81 -31.90 28.77
N THR A 99 12.65 -31.60 29.36
CA THR A 99 12.38 -31.89 30.78
C THR A 99 12.38 -33.40 31.01
N LEU A 100 11.69 -34.13 30.14
CA LEU A 100 11.61 -35.60 30.17
C LEU A 100 12.98 -36.27 29.97
N LEU A 101 13.85 -35.71 29.13
CA LEU A 101 15.20 -36.24 28.88
C LEU A 101 16.25 -35.89 29.97
N HIS A 102 15.85 -35.22 31.07
CA HIS A 102 16.75 -34.82 32.19
C HIS A 102 17.97 -33.96 31.78
N THR A 103 18.00 -33.44 30.56
CA THR A 103 19.03 -32.53 30.02
C THR A 103 18.52 -31.10 30.06
N TYR A 104 17.96 -30.71 31.21
CA TYR A 104 17.34 -29.42 31.41
C TYR A 104 18.42 -28.37 31.67
N SER A 105 18.75 -27.55 30.67
CA SER A 105 19.52 -26.34 30.89
C SER A 105 18.75 -25.14 30.32
N LEU A 106 18.47 -24.16 31.18
CA LEU A 106 17.88 -22.86 30.80
C LEU A 106 18.62 -22.22 29.61
N SER A 107 19.92 -22.52 29.46
CA SER A 107 20.74 -22.11 28.33
C SER A 107 20.22 -22.61 26.98
N VAL A 108 19.66 -23.81 26.85
CA VAL A 108 19.20 -24.35 25.56
C VAL A 108 17.91 -23.69 25.08
N LEU A 109 17.03 -23.29 26.00
CA LEU A 109 15.79 -22.60 25.68
C LEU A 109 16.06 -21.14 25.29
N LEU A 110 16.96 -20.47 26.02
CA LEU A 110 17.42 -19.12 25.70
C LEU A 110 18.17 -19.08 24.36
N LEU A 111 19.05 -20.06 24.09
CA LEU A 111 19.75 -20.19 22.81
C LEU A 111 18.78 -20.23 21.63
N ARG A 112 17.61 -20.85 21.82
CA ARG A 112 16.58 -20.96 20.77
C ARG A 112 15.90 -19.63 20.46
N VAL A 113 15.73 -18.78 21.48
CA VAL A 113 15.24 -17.40 21.29
C VAL A 113 16.30 -16.58 20.57
N GLU A 114 17.57 -16.69 20.98
CA GLU A 114 18.70 -16.00 20.35
C GLU A 114 18.88 -16.42 18.88
N GLU A 115 18.88 -17.73 18.59
CA GLU A 115 18.99 -18.27 17.23
C GLU A 115 17.82 -17.81 16.34
N THR A 116 16.60 -17.78 16.88
CA THR A 116 15.43 -17.31 16.13
C THR A 116 15.46 -15.80 15.91
N ALA A 117 15.93 -15.03 16.91
CA ALA A 117 16.11 -13.59 16.79
C ALA A 117 17.18 -13.25 15.76
N LEU A 118 18.32 -13.95 15.79
CA LEU A 118 19.40 -13.76 14.82
C LEU A 118 18.93 -14.16 13.41
N GLY A 119 18.24 -15.29 13.27
CA GLY A 119 17.67 -15.73 12.00
C GLY A 119 16.63 -14.74 11.44
N ALA A 120 15.77 -14.19 12.30
CA ALA A 120 14.83 -13.15 11.90
C ALA A 120 15.55 -11.85 11.51
N ALA A 121 16.55 -11.41 12.28
CA ALA A 121 17.32 -10.22 11.98
C ALA A 121 18.10 -10.36 10.66
N CYS A 122 18.78 -11.49 10.45
CA CYS A 122 19.47 -11.79 9.20
C CYS A 122 18.49 -11.90 8.03
N GLY A 123 17.30 -12.47 8.23
CA GLY A 123 16.25 -12.52 7.21
C GLY A 123 15.72 -11.13 6.83
N VAL A 124 15.55 -10.24 7.81
CA VAL A 124 15.15 -8.84 7.59
C VAL A 124 16.25 -8.07 6.87
N VAL A 125 17.51 -8.21 7.28
CA VAL A 125 18.66 -7.58 6.62
C VAL A 125 18.79 -8.12 5.20
N ALA A 126 18.72 -9.42 4.99
CA ALA A 126 18.75 -10.02 3.65
C ALA A 126 17.57 -9.55 2.80
N ALA A 127 16.35 -9.44 3.35
CA ALA A 127 15.21 -8.89 2.62
C ALA A 127 15.38 -7.39 2.31
N ALA A 128 16.01 -6.62 3.18
CA ALA A 128 16.28 -5.21 2.93
C ALA A 128 17.38 -4.99 1.86
N PHE A 129 18.40 -5.85 1.84
CA PHE A 129 19.56 -5.73 0.93
C PHE A 129 19.41 -6.51 -0.39
N VAL A 130 18.76 -7.67 -0.39
CA VAL A 130 18.60 -8.58 -1.55
C VAL A 130 17.28 -8.36 -2.29
N LEU A 131 16.23 -7.90 -1.60
CA LEU A 131 15.02 -7.32 -2.22
C LEU A 131 15.09 -5.79 -2.07
N PRO A 132 16.04 -5.09 -2.74
CA PRO A 132 15.95 -3.65 -2.82
C PRO A 132 14.62 -3.34 -3.51
N VAL A 133 13.83 -2.52 -2.83
CA VAL A 133 12.56 -1.89 -3.20
C VAL A 133 12.37 -1.75 -4.72
N ARG A 134 11.97 -2.84 -5.39
CA ARG A 134 11.58 -2.87 -6.81
C ARG A 134 10.06 -2.79 -6.99
N THR A 135 9.31 -2.75 -5.89
CA THR A 135 7.87 -2.50 -5.87
C THR A 135 7.53 -1.09 -6.36
N ASP A 136 8.43 -0.13 -6.15
CA ASP A 136 8.19 1.28 -6.53
C ASP A 136 7.98 1.44 -8.04
N ARG A 137 8.70 0.68 -8.88
CA ARG A 137 8.59 0.84 -10.35
C ARG A 137 7.22 0.42 -10.89
N ARG A 138 6.72 -0.76 -10.51
CA ARG A 138 5.40 -1.23 -10.94
C ARG A 138 4.27 -0.39 -10.36
N THR A 139 4.40 0.07 -9.11
CA THR A 139 3.41 0.96 -8.50
C THR A 139 3.42 2.33 -9.15
N ASN A 140 4.59 2.87 -9.51
CA ASN A 140 4.71 4.12 -10.27
C ASN A 140 4.13 3.97 -11.68
N ASP A 141 4.37 2.86 -12.37
CA ASP A 141 3.77 2.61 -13.70
C ASP A 141 2.23 2.59 -13.63
N LEU A 142 1.66 1.94 -12.60
CA LEU A 142 0.22 1.95 -12.35
C LEU A 142 -0.30 3.35 -11.96
N LEU A 143 0.46 4.11 -11.17
CA LEU A 143 0.12 5.49 -10.81
C LEU A 143 0.11 6.40 -12.04
N VAL A 144 1.14 6.31 -12.89
CA VAL A 144 1.22 6.99 -14.19
C VAL A 144 0.01 6.64 -15.05
N THR A 145 -0.34 5.35 -15.14
CA THR A 145 -1.51 4.89 -15.90
C THR A 145 -2.81 5.52 -15.39
N VAL A 146 -3.02 5.57 -14.06
CA VAL A 146 -4.20 6.23 -13.47
C VAL A 146 -4.23 7.73 -13.78
N LEU A 147 -3.09 8.41 -13.70
CA LEU A 147 -2.98 9.83 -14.03
C LEU A 147 -3.26 10.09 -15.52
N GLU A 148 -2.73 9.27 -16.42
CA GLU A 148 -3.02 9.35 -17.86
C GLU A 148 -4.51 9.16 -18.15
N ARG A 149 -5.15 8.12 -17.60
CA ARG A 149 -6.61 7.91 -17.75
C ARG A 149 -7.45 9.03 -17.15
N LEU A 150 -6.99 9.61 -16.04
CA LEU A 150 -7.66 10.74 -15.41
C LEU A 150 -7.57 11.99 -16.31
N ALA A 151 -6.41 12.24 -16.93
CA ALA A 151 -6.23 13.32 -17.88
C ALA A 151 -7.13 13.13 -19.11
N ASP A 152 -7.12 11.93 -19.70
CA ASP A 152 -7.93 11.59 -20.89
C ASP A 152 -9.42 11.88 -20.65
N VAL A 153 -10.01 11.30 -19.59
CA VAL A 153 -11.44 11.48 -19.25
C VAL A 153 -11.76 12.94 -19.00
N THR A 154 -10.88 13.65 -18.29
CA THR A 154 -11.12 15.06 -17.92
C THR A 154 -11.07 15.96 -19.14
N GLU A 155 -10.07 15.78 -20.01
CA GLU A 155 -9.91 16.58 -21.22
C GLU A 155 -11.06 16.35 -22.20
N GLN A 156 -11.42 15.08 -22.46
CA GLN A 156 -12.53 14.71 -23.34
C GLN A 156 -13.88 15.21 -22.79
N ALA A 157 -14.13 15.05 -21.48
CA ALA A 157 -15.37 15.53 -20.87
C ALA A 157 -15.48 17.06 -20.95
N VAL A 158 -14.38 17.79 -20.71
CA VAL A 158 -14.35 19.25 -20.84
C VAL A 158 -14.53 19.69 -22.30
N ASP A 159 -13.91 18.99 -23.26
CA ASP A 159 -14.04 19.33 -24.68
C ASP A 159 -15.47 19.13 -25.16
N GLN A 160 -16.09 17.99 -24.86
CA GLN A 160 -17.50 17.72 -25.18
C GLN A 160 -18.46 18.72 -24.51
N LEU A 161 -18.25 19.06 -23.22
CA LEU A 161 -19.02 20.11 -22.53
C LEU A 161 -18.82 21.50 -23.17
N SER A 162 -17.68 21.73 -23.83
CA SER A 162 -17.34 22.97 -24.52
C SER A 162 -17.82 23.01 -25.98
N GLY A 163 -18.54 21.98 -26.45
CA GLY A 163 -19.06 21.86 -27.81
C GLY A 163 -18.16 21.07 -28.78
N GLY A 164 -17.18 20.33 -28.26
CA GLY A 164 -16.40 19.34 -29.01
C GLY A 164 -17.25 18.15 -29.46
N PRO A 165 -16.70 17.27 -30.32
CA PRO A 165 -17.42 16.08 -30.78
C PRO A 165 -17.77 15.16 -29.60
N PRO A 166 -18.88 14.40 -29.70
CA PRO A 166 -19.20 13.41 -28.68
C PRO A 166 -18.10 12.34 -28.64
N ALA A 167 -17.65 12.01 -27.43
CA ALA A 167 -16.69 10.96 -27.14
C ALA A 167 -17.33 9.86 -26.29
N ASP A 168 -16.71 8.68 -26.24
CA ASP A 168 -17.16 7.59 -25.38
C ASP A 168 -16.66 7.79 -23.94
N LEU A 169 -17.27 8.73 -23.23
CA LEU A 169 -16.82 9.14 -21.90
C LEU A 169 -17.13 8.08 -20.84
N LEU A 170 -18.13 7.23 -21.08
CA LEU A 170 -18.48 6.13 -20.20
C LEU A 170 -17.39 5.06 -20.21
N ASP A 171 -16.88 4.68 -21.39
CA ASP A 171 -15.81 3.69 -21.49
C ASP A 171 -14.49 4.24 -20.92
N GLN A 172 -14.15 5.51 -21.19
CA GLN A 172 -12.98 6.12 -20.57
C GLN A 172 -13.07 6.19 -19.03
N ALA A 173 -14.27 6.48 -18.49
CA ALA A 173 -14.48 6.47 -17.04
C ALA A 173 -14.34 5.05 -16.44
N ARG A 174 -14.75 4.00 -17.18
CA ARG A 174 -14.54 2.60 -16.78
C ARG A 174 -13.06 2.24 -16.79
N ASP A 175 -12.31 2.66 -17.81
CA ASP A 175 -10.87 2.44 -17.90
C ASP A 175 -10.11 3.10 -16.74
N LEU A 176 -10.51 4.32 -16.36
CA LEU A 176 -10.00 4.99 -15.17
C LEU A 176 -10.29 4.20 -13.89
N ASP A 177 -11.51 3.68 -13.74
CA ASP A 177 -11.90 2.89 -12.58
C ASP A 177 -11.12 1.57 -12.48
N GLN A 178 -10.87 0.92 -13.61
CA GLN A 178 -10.05 -0.29 -13.68
C GLN A 178 -8.60 0.01 -13.29
N ALA A 179 -8.00 1.07 -13.85
CA ALA A 179 -6.64 1.48 -13.50
C ALA A 179 -6.51 1.81 -12.01
N LEU A 180 -7.50 2.49 -11.42
CA LEU A 180 -7.52 2.82 -9.99
C LEU A 180 -7.68 1.55 -9.13
N ALA A 181 -8.48 0.58 -9.56
CA ALA A 181 -8.62 -0.71 -8.87
C ALA A 181 -7.29 -1.49 -8.87
N ASP A 182 -6.58 -1.51 -9.99
CA ASP A 182 -5.28 -2.17 -10.10
C ASP A 182 -4.21 -1.51 -9.21
N LEU A 183 -4.18 -0.17 -9.17
CA LEU A 183 -3.32 0.58 -8.24
C LEU A 183 -3.66 0.31 -6.77
N ARG A 184 -4.95 0.27 -6.41
CA ARG A 184 -5.38 -0.10 -5.05
C ARG A 184 -4.93 -1.51 -4.67
N ALA A 185 -5.10 -2.47 -5.58
CA ALA A 185 -4.68 -3.84 -5.35
C ALA A 185 -3.15 -3.93 -5.16
N ALA A 186 -2.37 -3.20 -5.95
CA ALA A 186 -0.92 -3.16 -5.83
C ALA A 186 -0.43 -2.45 -4.55
N THR A 187 -1.17 -1.47 -4.04
CA THR A 187 -0.82 -0.72 -2.82
C THR A 187 -1.39 -1.32 -1.53
N GLN A 188 -2.28 -2.32 -1.63
CA GLN A 188 -2.90 -3.01 -0.49
C GLN A 188 -1.87 -3.64 0.48
N PRO A 189 -0.79 -4.31 0.03
CA PRO A 189 0.23 -4.85 0.94
C PRO A 189 1.01 -3.75 1.69
N LEU A 190 1.20 -2.59 1.07
CA LEU A 190 1.90 -1.44 1.65
C LEU A 190 1.05 -0.71 2.70
N THR A 191 -0.27 -0.78 2.58
CA THR A 191 -1.22 -0.12 3.50
C THR A 191 -1.65 -0.97 4.69
N HIS A 192 -1.10 -2.20 4.82
CA HIS A 192 -1.42 -3.12 5.92
C HIS A 192 -1.07 -2.52 7.30
N PRO A 193 -1.95 -2.65 8.32
CA PRO A 193 -1.77 -2.02 9.64
C PRO A 193 -0.52 -2.43 10.41
N ILE A 194 0.16 -3.49 10.00
CA ILE A 194 1.35 -4.05 10.68
C ILE A 194 2.67 -3.55 10.05
N THR A 195 2.62 -2.76 8.97
CA THR A 195 3.84 -2.19 8.35
C THR A 195 4.52 -1.20 9.32
N PRO A 196 5.80 -1.38 9.69
CA PRO A 196 6.50 -0.53 10.66
C PRO A 196 6.74 0.91 10.15
N LEU A 197 6.67 1.13 8.83
CA LEU A 197 6.84 2.45 8.19
C LEU A 197 5.50 3.20 8.09
N ARG A 198 5.02 3.73 9.22
CA ARG A 198 3.74 4.47 9.31
C ARG A 198 3.63 5.62 8.29
N ALA A 199 4.70 6.39 8.12
CA ALA A 199 4.74 7.51 7.17
C ALA A 199 4.44 7.08 5.72
N ARG A 200 5.04 5.98 5.24
CA ARG A 200 4.79 5.48 3.86
C ARG A 200 3.36 4.97 3.68
N ARG A 201 2.81 4.30 4.71
CA ARG A 201 1.42 3.83 4.72
C ARG A 201 0.43 4.99 4.63
N ASP A 202 0.69 6.06 5.37
CA ASP A 202 -0.21 7.22 5.41
C ASP A 202 -0.12 8.02 4.10
N THR A 203 1.07 8.18 3.52
CA THR A 203 1.24 8.78 2.18
C THR A 203 0.52 7.97 1.11
N ALA A 204 0.69 6.64 1.06
CA ALA A 204 0.02 5.79 0.07
C ALA A 204 -1.51 5.85 0.19
N ARG A 205 -2.05 5.80 1.43
CA ARG A 205 -3.50 5.95 1.66
C ARG A 205 -4.00 7.33 1.23
N TYR A 206 -3.24 8.37 1.53
CA TYR A 206 -3.59 9.74 1.18
C TYR A 206 -3.62 9.95 -0.35
N VAL A 207 -2.60 9.47 -1.06
CA VAL A 207 -2.52 9.53 -2.53
C VAL A 207 -3.67 8.76 -3.16
N VAL A 208 -3.92 7.51 -2.73
CA VAL A 208 -5.04 6.72 -3.25
C VAL A 208 -6.36 7.45 -3.02
N ALA A 209 -6.63 7.94 -1.80
CA ALA A 209 -7.85 8.68 -1.47
C ALA A 209 -8.06 9.94 -2.33
N LEU A 210 -6.99 10.70 -2.60
CA LEU A 210 -7.03 11.84 -3.52
C LEU A 210 -7.38 11.40 -4.95
N LEU A 211 -6.79 10.31 -5.44
CA LEU A 211 -7.11 9.77 -6.78
C LEU A 211 -8.56 9.30 -6.88
N GLU A 212 -9.14 8.69 -5.83
CA GLU A 212 -10.58 8.33 -5.85
C GLU A 212 -11.46 9.58 -5.90
N THR A 213 -11.05 10.64 -5.19
CA THR A 213 -11.75 11.93 -5.21
C THR A 213 -11.69 12.57 -6.61
N CYS A 214 -10.52 12.53 -7.25
CA CYS A 214 -10.35 12.96 -8.63
C CYS A 214 -11.22 12.14 -9.59
N ALA A 215 -11.18 10.81 -9.50
CA ALA A 215 -11.96 9.92 -10.35
C ALA A 215 -13.48 10.13 -10.17
N TYR A 216 -13.95 10.39 -8.95
CA TYR A 216 -15.35 10.76 -8.70
C TYR A 216 -15.77 12.02 -9.44
N HIS A 217 -14.94 13.08 -9.41
CA HIS A 217 -15.24 14.33 -10.09
C HIS A 217 -15.12 14.21 -11.61
N ALA A 218 -14.12 13.48 -12.13
CA ALA A 218 -13.99 13.16 -13.55
C ALA A 218 -15.21 12.38 -14.08
N ARG A 219 -15.66 11.34 -13.37
CA ARG A 219 -16.88 10.59 -13.74
C ARG A 219 -18.14 11.45 -13.68
N SER A 220 -18.24 12.35 -12.70
CA SER A 220 -19.38 13.28 -12.59
C SER A 220 -19.41 14.27 -13.75
N LEU A 221 -18.24 14.71 -14.24
CA LEU A 221 -18.11 15.54 -15.44
C LEU A 221 -18.49 14.76 -16.69
N ALA A 222 -17.95 13.54 -16.87
CA ALA A 222 -18.26 12.63 -17.96
C ALA A 222 -19.78 12.36 -18.06
N ALA A 223 -20.42 12.00 -16.95
CA ALA A 223 -21.87 11.79 -16.91
C ALA A 223 -22.67 13.06 -17.23
N THR A 224 -22.17 14.25 -16.86
CA THR A 224 -22.84 15.51 -17.21
C THR A 224 -22.69 15.83 -18.70
N ALA A 225 -21.55 15.51 -19.30
CA ALA A 225 -21.26 15.70 -20.72
C ALA A 225 -22.12 14.77 -21.61
N GLU A 226 -22.31 13.52 -21.19
CA GLU A 226 -23.18 12.53 -21.86
C GLU A 226 -24.67 12.89 -21.81
N LEU A 227 -25.09 13.66 -20.81
CA LEU A 227 -26.47 14.14 -20.69
C LEU A 227 -26.75 15.41 -21.52
N LEU A 228 -25.72 16.02 -22.12
CA LEU A 228 -25.83 17.22 -22.94
C LEU A 228 -26.08 17.08 -24.46
N PRO A 229 -26.30 15.89 -25.09
CA PRO A 229 -26.35 15.80 -26.55
C PRO A 229 -27.61 16.42 -27.18
N THR A 230 -28.59 16.91 -26.41
CA THR A 230 -29.91 17.30 -26.94
C THR A 230 -30.24 18.80 -26.96
N HIS A 231 -29.51 19.70 -26.28
CA HIS A 231 -29.79 21.16 -26.30
C HIS A 231 -28.50 21.98 -26.01
N PRO A 232 -28.41 23.25 -26.46
CA PRO A 232 -27.15 23.86 -26.87
C PRO A 232 -26.15 23.88 -25.72
N SER A 233 -24.90 23.60 -26.07
CA SER A 233 -23.72 23.62 -25.21
C SER A 233 -23.82 24.67 -24.11
N ILE A 234 -23.31 24.35 -22.91
CA ILE A 234 -22.93 25.39 -21.96
C ILE A 234 -22.01 26.32 -22.74
N ALA A 235 -22.55 27.47 -23.18
CA ALA A 235 -22.08 28.22 -24.34
C ALA A 235 -20.55 28.25 -24.37
N ALA A 236 -19.94 27.58 -25.36
CA ALA A 236 -18.52 27.43 -25.68
C ALA A 236 -17.53 28.29 -24.88
N ASP A 237 -17.52 28.17 -23.54
CA ASP A 237 -16.90 29.17 -22.69
C ASP A 237 -15.40 28.91 -22.77
N PRO A 238 -14.59 29.81 -23.36
CA PRO A 238 -13.16 29.63 -23.45
C PRO A 238 -12.51 29.46 -22.06
N ARG A 239 -13.18 29.90 -20.99
CA ARG A 239 -12.75 29.71 -19.60
C ARG A 239 -12.83 28.24 -19.16
N LEU A 240 -13.84 27.48 -19.62
CA LEU A 240 -13.99 26.05 -19.31
C LEU A 240 -12.85 25.22 -19.93
N ARG A 241 -12.57 25.45 -21.21
CA ARG A 241 -11.41 24.84 -21.91
C ARG A 241 -10.09 25.20 -21.25
N ARG A 242 -9.92 26.45 -20.81
CA ARG A 242 -8.71 26.88 -20.10
C ARG A 242 -8.54 26.14 -18.76
N ALA A 243 -9.62 25.97 -18.01
CA ALA A 243 -9.60 25.21 -16.76
C ALA A 243 -9.27 23.73 -17.00
N GLY A 244 -9.89 23.08 -17.99
CA GLY A 244 -9.59 21.70 -18.36
C GLY A 244 -8.13 21.50 -18.77
N ARG A 245 -7.59 22.40 -19.61
CA ARG A 245 -6.17 22.37 -20.02
C ARG A 245 -5.22 22.53 -18.84
N ARG A 246 -5.54 23.41 -17.87
CA ARG A 246 -4.71 23.56 -16.65
C ARG A 246 -4.70 22.27 -15.83
N ILE A 247 -5.87 21.64 -15.63
CA ILE A 247 -5.99 20.39 -14.89
C ILE A 247 -5.21 19.28 -15.62
N ALA A 248 -5.41 19.11 -16.92
CA ALA A 248 -4.69 18.14 -17.74
C ALA A 248 -3.18 18.37 -17.71
N HIS A 249 -2.73 19.63 -17.81
CA HIS A 249 -1.32 20.00 -17.66
C HIS A 249 -0.76 19.60 -16.29
N ASN A 250 -1.48 19.91 -15.20
CA ASN A 250 -1.05 19.56 -13.85
C ASN A 250 -0.99 18.03 -13.65
N ILE A 251 -1.96 17.29 -14.18
CA ILE A 251 -1.94 15.82 -14.16
C ILE A 251 -0.74 15.29 -14.96
N GLY A 252 -0.48 15.83 -16.15
CA GLY A 252 0.67 15.48 -16.98
C GLY A 252 2.00 15.80 -16.32
N ALA A 253 2.12 16.93 -15.62
CA ALA A 253 3.31 17.30 -14.85
C ALA A 253 3.57 16.32 -13.71
N ILE A 254 2.53 15.92 -12.97
CA ILE A 254 2.64 14.92 -11.92
C ILE A 254 3.02 13.56 -12.52
N SER A 255 2.39 13.16 -13.62
CA SER A 255 2.68 11.90 -14.32
C SER A 255 4.14 11.83 -14.78
N ALA A 256 4.62 12.90 -15.42
CA ALA A 256 6.01 13.01 -15.88
C ALA A 256 7.02 12.93 -14.72
N HIS A 257 6.75 13.61 -13.60
CA HIS A 257 7.60 13.57 -12.43
C HIS A 257 7.61 12.19 -11.74
N VAL A 258 6.47 11.48 -11.74
CA VAL A 258 6.40 10.10 -11.22
C VAL A 258 7.15 9.12 -12.11
N ALA A 259 7.15 9.34 -13.43
CA ALA A 259 7.88 8.53 -14.41
C ALA A 259 9.40 8.81 -14.37
N ASP A 260 9.80 10.08 -14.22
CA ASP A 260 11.18 10.53 -14.08
C ASP A 260 11.29 11.67 -13.06
N GLU A 261 11.88 11.37 -11.90
CA GLU A 261 12.07 12.32 -10.79
C GLU A 261 12.95 13.53 -11.17
N HIS A 262 13.75 13.42 -12.25
CA HIS A 262 14.60 14.51 -12.77
C HIS A 262 13.89 15.43 -13.77
N ALA A 263 12.63 15.16 -14.09
CA ALA A 263 11.86 16.02 -15.00
C ALA A 263 11.66 17.42 -14.37
N ASP A 264 12.17 18.46 -15.04
CA ASP A 264 11.98 19.87 -14.65
C ASP A 264 10.58 20.36 -15.07
N VAL A 265 9.55 19.74 -14.48
CA VAL A 265 8.15 20.03 -14.74
C VAL A 265 7.45 20.31 -13.42
N GLY A 266 6.72 21.42 -13.35
CA GLY A 266 6.01 21.85 -12.15
C GLY A 266 4.54 22.09 -12.41
N ILE A 267 3.73 21.96 -11.36
CA ILE A 267 2.30 22.25 -11.47
C ILE A 267 2.04 23.76 -11.53
N GLU A 268 1.05 24.16 -12.33
CA GLU A 268 0.56 25.52 -12.39
C GLU A 268 -0.50 25.75 -11.31
N THR A 269 -0.27 26.73 -10.43
CA THR A 269 -1.25 27.19 -9.45
C THR A 269 -1.77 28.59 -9.83
N GLY A 270 -3.04 28.68 -10.18
CA GLY A 270 -3.70 29.91 -10.60
C GLY A 270 -4.74 30.43 -9.60
N SER A 271 -5.43 31.51 -9.96
CA SER A 271 -6.67 31.90 -9.27
C SER A 271 -7.69 30.76 -9.31
N SER A 272 -8.54 30.69 -8.29
CA SER A 272 -9.62 29.69 -8.21
C SER A 272 -10.43 29.71 -9.50
N ILE A 273 -10.78 28.54 -10.02
CA ILE A 273 -11.60 28.40 -11.25
C ILE A 273 -12.92 29.19 -11.09
N ALA A 274 -13.46 29.26 -9.87
CA ALA A 274 -14.62 30.09 -9.56
C ALA A 274 -14.38 31.60 -9.78
N ALA A 275 -13.20 32.12 -9.43
CA ALA A 275 -12.83 33.51 -9.65
C ALA A 275 -12.53 33.83 -11.13
N LEU A 276 -12.14 32.82 -11.92
CA LEU A 276 -11.96 32.95 -13.36
C LEU A 276 -13.29 33.02 -14.13
N LEU A 277 -14.39 32.60 -13.50
CA LEU A 277 -15.72 32.52 -14.08
C LEU A 277 -16.75 33.45 -13.41
N GLU A 278 -16.32 34.33 -12.50
CA GLU A 278 -17.16 35.45 -12.06
C GLU A 278 -17.52 36.33 -13.28
N PRO A 279 -18.79 36.73 -13.41
CA PRO A 279 -19.20 37.64 -14.47
C PRO A 279 -18.64 39.04 -14.20
N ASP A 280 -17.79 39.55 -15.09
CA ASP A 280 -17.25 40.92 -15.03
C ASP A 280 -18.32 42.02 -15.22
N LEU A 281 -19.58 41.67 -15.50
CA LEU A 281 -20.62 42.62 -15.92
C LEU A 281 -21.95 42.40 -15.18
N PRO A 282 -22.55 43.46 -14.59
CA PRO A 282 -23.92 43.40 -14.10
C PRO A 282 -24.86 43.24 -15.30
N GLY A 283 -25.42 42.04 -15.49
CA GLY A 283 -26.44 41.76 -16.52
C GLY A 283 -26.24 40.50 -17.37
N THR A 284 -25.13 39.77 -17.23
CA THR A 284 -24.98 38.46 -17.90
C THR A 284 -25.97 37.44 -17.31
N PRO A 285 -26.69 36.68 -18.15
CA PRO A 285 -27.68 35.71 -17.68
C PRO A 285 -27.04 34.73 -16.71
N ARG A 286 -27.72 34.45 -15.59
CA ARG A 286 -27.31 33.40 -14.64
C ARG A 286 -27.07 32.11 -15.42
N TYR A 287 -25.80 31.74 -15.57
CA TYR A 287 -25.41 30.42 -16.05
C TYR A 287 -26.26 29.38 -15.30
N GLY A 288 -26.92 28.48 -16.04
CA GLY A 288 -27.91 27.57 -15.48
C GLY A 288 -27.34 26.69 -14.36
N ARG A 289 -28.21 26.07 -13.56
CA ARG A 289 -27.83 25.16 -12.45
C ARG A 289 -26.82 24.07 -12.87
N ILE A 290 -26.82 23.68 -14.14
CA ILE A 290 -25.93 22.68 -14.72
C ILE A 290 -24.50 23.22 -14.83
N THR A 291 -24.30 24.45 -15.33
CA THR A 291 -22.98 25.08 -15.44
C THR A 291 -22.33 25.24 -14.07
N ASP A 292 -23.08 25.73 -13.08
CA ASP A 292 -22.60 25.86 -11.70
C ASP A 292 -22.18 24.50 -11.10
N ARG A 293 -22.88 23.42 -11.44
CA ARG A 293 -22.49 22.06 -11.05
C ARG A 293 -21.19 21.59 -11.72
N VAL A 294 -21.04 21.83 -13.02
CA VAL A 294 -19.81 21.50 -13.78
C VAL A 294 -18.61 22.25 -13.22
N LEU A 295 -18.76 23.55 -12.94
CA LEU A 295 -17.69 24.38 -12.38
C LEU A 295 -17.24 23.91 -11.01
N ARG A 296 -18.18 23.52 -10.14
CA ARG A 296 -17.83 22.91 -8.84
C ARG A 296 -17.03 21.63 -9.01
N HIS A 297 -17.41 20.75 -9.93
CA HIS A 297 -16.67 19.52 -10.16
C HIS A 297 -15.25 19.78 -10.69
N LEU A 298 -15.07 20.75 -11.60
CA LEU A 298 -13.75 21.16 -12.06
C LEU A 298 -12.89 21.79 -10.97
N GLN A 299 -13.47 22.67 -10.15
CA GLN A 299 -12.74 23.28 -9.04
C GLN A 299 -12.27 22.22 -8.04
N ARG A 300 -13.14 21.27 -7.67
CA ARG A 300 -12.77 20.20 -6.75
C ARG A 300 -11.73 19.25 -7.34
N LEU A 301 -11.80 18.99 -8.64
CA LEU A 301 -10.81 18.19 -9.36
C LEU A 301 -9.44 18.90 -9.35
N ASP A 302 -9.39 20.19 -9.68
CA ASP A 302 -8.16 21.00 -9.66
C ASP A 302 -7.54 21.08 -8.26
N GLU A 303 -8.35 21.30 -7.21
CA GLU A 303 -7.90 21.28 -5.81
C GLU A 303 -7.31 19.91 -5.42
N SER A 304 -7.95 18.82 -5.85
CA SER A 304 -7.52 17.45 -5.54
C SER A 304 -6.23 17.08 -6.28
N VAL A 305 -6.10 17.45 -7.55
CA VAL A 305 -4.89 17.26 -8.36
C VAL A 305 -3.72 18.08 -7.78
N ALA A 306 -3.94 19.35 -7.42
CA ALA A 306 -2.91 20.15 -6.75
C ALA A 306 -2.51 19.54 -5.40
N GLY A 307 -3.46 18.91 -4.68
CA GLY A 307 -3.21 18.17 -3.45
C GLY A 307 -2.27 16.97 -3.60
N LEU A 308 -2.17 16.39 -4.80
CA LEU A 308 -1.25 15.28 -5.10
C LEU A 308 0.22 15.70 -5.22
N ALA A 309 0.51 16.98 -5.49
CA ALA A 309 1.88 17.44 -5.72
C ALA A 309 2.78 17.31 -4.48
N ARG A 310 2.29 17.70 -3.29
CA ARG A 310 3.04 17.58 -2.03
C ARG A 310 3.45 16.15 -1.67
N PRO A 311 2.53 15.16 -1.61
CA PRO A 311 2.91 13.80 -1.26
C PRO A 311 3.79 13.11 -2.32
N LEU A 312 3.76 13.58 -3.57
CA LEU A 312 4.55 13.05 -4.68
C LEU A 312 5.84 13.83 -4.96
N GLY A 313 6.15 14.88 -4.18
CA GLY A 313 7.39 15.66 -4.33
C GLY A 313 7.43 16.61 -5.54
N VAL A 314 6.33 16.78 -6.26
CA VAL A 314 6.28 17.58 -7.48
C VAL A 314 6.42 19.08 -7.14
N PRO A 315 7.37 19.81 -7.74
CA PRO A 315 7.53 21.24 -7.50
C PRO A 315 6.32 22.02 -8.02
N ALA A 316 5.89 23.05 -7.30
CA ALA A 316 4.94 24.02 -7.83
C ALA A 316 5.70 25.05 -8.68
N ALA A 317 5.31 25.22 -9.94
CA ALA A 317 5.91 26.25 -10.79
C ALA A 317 5.65 27.62 -10.17
N ALA A 318 6.72 28.38 -9.91
CA ALA A 318 6.60 29.72 -9.35
C ALA A 318 5.75 30.60 -10.28
N ARG A 319 4.74 31.27 -9.70
CA ARG A 319 3.84 32.20 -10.39
C ARG A 319 4.67 33.16 -11.26
N ARG A 320 4.66 32.98 -12.59
CA ARG A 320 5.17 34.00 -13.52
C ARG A 320 4.31 35.24 -13.30
N ARG A 321 4.91 36.25 -12.67
CA ARG A 321 4.31 37.57 -12.46
C ARG A 321 4.17 38.31 -13.79
#